data_AF-A0AAW1BCF6-F1
#
_entry.id   AF-A0AAW1BCF6-F1
#
_cell.length_a   1.000
_cell.length_b   1.000
_cell.length_c   1.000
_cell.angle_alpha   90.00
_cell.angle_beta   90.00
_cell.angle_gamma   90.00
#
_symmetry.space_group_name_H-M   'P 1'
#
loop_
_entity.id
_entity.type
_entity.pdbx_description
1 polymer ?
#
loop_
_entity_poly.entity_id
_entity_poly.type
_entity_poly.pdbx_seq_one_letter_code
_entity_poly.pdbx_strand_id
1 'polypeptide(L)'
;MSRCPQKPPPAASRENYPLPPEPSGKTVTERLRAVAEFLRWGLPLCQTHTVEFYTRGLWEKFVALSPEAVLGALSGERLQHLLEEPTPQRPLEDVADKSGFYNIFCKNTQRLINVQAFALAAKYYSMPNLGVCISLEQILETLDRKQQSRSKVEIKTDNFMNDKKSHEVQLMSDLVDGIAKYYGLNQVIDLGSGKETELCNIVGDLEDCVVVGLHTCGDLAPSTLRLFNAVPEIKAVCSVGCCYHLLSEEHEMHEEGIQGIWGFPLGRYLKEEGWFYGRNARMAACLALERVAVGQMLPTESLFYRAVLQVIVEECYGIKRNDRNIGKVYSKSSSFLDYVRISLKKLELDESKISDSIILEYLKKYKHRMNELEAFNMLKVVLGPCIEGLILLDRLCYLKEQDNIAWSGLVKLFDPIKSPRCYAVVALKKLK
;
A
#
# COMPACT_ATOMS: atom_id res chain seq x y z
N MET A 1 -6.66 24.49 63.12
CA MET A 1 -7.58 24.55 61.96
C MET A 1 -6.86 23.98 60.74
N SER A 2 -6.92 22.67 60.57
CA SER A 2 -6.28 21.97 59.45
C SER A 2 -7.28 21.91 58.29
N ARG A 3 -6.96 22.57 57.18
CA ARG A 3 -7.80 22.57 55.97
C ARG A 3 -7.75 21.19 55.32
N CYS A 4 -8.91 20.55 55.20
CA CYS A 4 -9.10 19.40 54.31
C CYS A 4 -8.76 19.79 52.86
N PRO A 5 -8.07 18.93 52.09
CA PRO A 5 -7.94 19.14 50.65
C PRO A 5 -9.31 18.97 49.99
N GLN A 6 -9.75 20.01 49.30
CA GLN A 6 -10.99 19.99 48.52
C GLN A 6 -10.86 18.97 47.39
N LYS A 7 -11.88 18.11 47.23
CA LYS A 7 -12.02 17.26 46.04
C LYS A 7 -12.04 18.15 44.79
N PRO A 8 -11.39 17.75 43.68
CA PRO A 8 -11.50 18.45 42.42
C PRO A 8 -12.98 18.47 41.97
N PRO A 9 -13.43 19.53 41.30
CA PRO A 9 -14.81 19.63 40.83
C PRO A 9 -15.11 18.51 39.82
N PRO A 10 -16.36 18.02 39.76
CA PRO A 10 -16.77 17.04 38.77
C PRO A 10 -16.55 17.60 37.36
N ALA A 11 -15.95 16.79 36.48
CA ALA A 11 -15.74 17.13 35.09
C ALA A 11 -17.07 17.55 34.46
N ALA A 12 -17.14 18.79 33.97
CA ALA A 12 -18.27 19.27 33.19
C ALA A 12 -18.59 18.27 32.07
N SER A 13 -19.88 18.03 31.83
CA SER A 13 -20.38 17.19 30.75
C SER A 13 -19.67 17.55 29.44
N ARG A 14 -18.84 16.63 28.94
CA ARG A 14 -18.06 16.80 27.70
C ARG A 14 -19.03 16.79 26.52
N GLU A 15 -19.56 17.94 26.12
CA GLU A 15 -20.22 18.08 24.82
C GLU A 15 -19.16 17.84 23.74
N ASN A 16 -19.17 16.63 23.17
CA ASN A 16 -18.29 16.28 22.08
C ASN A 16 -18.88 16.84 20.78
N TYR A 17 -18.15 17.77 20.14
CA TYR A 17 -18.49 18.26 18.81
C TYR A 17 -18.58 17.10 17.80
N PRO A 18 -19.48 17.14 16.82
CA PRO A 18 -19.60 16.06 15.85
C PRO A 18 -18.32 15.94 15.02
N LEU A 19 -17.78 14.72 14.91
CA LEU A 19 -16.65 14.38 14.03
C LEU A 19 -16.97 14.68 12.56
N PRO A 20 -15.97 14.78 11.66
CA PRO A 20 -16.22 14.97 10.25
C PRO A 20 -17.16 13.89 9.71
N PRO A 21 -18.05 14.22 8.74
CA PRO A 21 -18.91 13.25 8.09
C PRO A 21 -18.08 12.07 7.57
N GLU A 22 -18.38 10.87 8.07
CA GLU A 22 -17.77 9.65 7.59
C GLU A 22 -18.60 9.01 6.46
N PRO A 23 -17.97 8.30 5.52
CA PRO A 23 -18.71 7.54 4.52
C PRO A 23 -19.49 6.40 5.21
N SER A 24 -20.72 6.16 4.75
CA SER A 24 -21.53 5.04 5.22
C SER A 24 -20.88 3.70 4.85
N GLY A 25 -21.11 2.64 5.64
CA GLY A 25 -20.60 1.31 5.32
C GLY A 25 -21.04 0.80 3.93
N LYS A 26 -22.26 1.17 3.49
CA LYS A 26 -22.77 0.89 2.15
C LYS A 26 -21.91 1.59 1.07
N THR A 27 -21.65 2.88 1.23
CA THR A 27 -20.81 3.65 0.30
C THR A 27 -19.39 3.08 0.22
N VAL A 28 -18.77 2.75 1.36
CA VAL A 28 -17.43 2.15 1.37
C VAL A 28 -17.42 0.82 0.61
N THR A 29 -18.42 -0.03 0.84
CA THR A 29 -18.56 -1.34 0.17
C THR A 29 -18.77 -1.18 -1.34
N GLU A 30 -19.59 -0.20 -1.78
CA GLU A 30 -19.78 0.11 -3.20
C GLU A 30 -18.47 0.55 -3.87
N ARG A 31 -17.70 1.42 -3.21
CA ARG A 31 -16.37 1.84 -3.72
C ARG A 31 -15.39 0.69 -3.76
N LEU A 32 -15.36 -0.14 -2.71
CA LEU A 32 -14.54 -1.33 -2.66
C LEU A 32 -14.87 -2.30 -3.80
N ARG A 33 -16.15 -2.53 -4.09
CA ARG A 33 -16.58 -3.37 -5.21
C ARG A 33 -16.10 -2.81 -6.55
N ALA A 34 -16.30 -1.51 -6.78
CA ALA A 34 -15.91 -0.89 -8.04
C ALA A 34 -14.37 -0.96 -8.28
N VAL A 35 -13.57 -0.75 -7.23
CA VAL A 35 -12.11 -0.93 -7.30
C VAL A 35 -11.74 -2.39 -7.56
N ALA A 36 -12.39 -3.34 -6.88
CA ALA A 36 -12.15 -4.77 -7.10
C ALA A 36 -12.49 -5.18 -8.55
N GLU A 37 -13.63 -4.74 -9.09
CA GLU A 37 -14.05 -5.02 -10.47
C GLU A 37 -13.05 -4.48 -11.50
N PHE A 38 -12.55 -3.26 -11.33
CA PHE A 38 -11.49 -2.74 -12.18
C PHE A 38 -10.20 -3.56 -12.06
N LEU A 39 -9.79 -3.87 -10.83
CA LEU A 39 -8.59 -4.66 -10.58
C LEU A 39 -8.69 -6.09 -11.12
N ARG A 40 -9.88 -6.70 -11.26
CA ARG A 40 -10.01 -8.04 -11.90
C ARG A 40 -9.33 -8.08 -13.28
N TRP A 41 -9.32 -6.98 -14.01
CA TRP A 41 -8.69 -6.87 -15.33
C TRP A 41 -7.19 -6.55 -15.27
N GLY A 42 -6.79 -5.67 -14.35
CA GLY A 42 -5.39 -5.24 -14.21
C GLY A 42 -4.52 -6.19 -13.36
N LEU A 43 -5.13 -6.98 -12.48
CA LEU A 43 -4.43 -7.81 -11.50
C LEU A 43 -3.45 -8.83 -12.11
N PRO A 44 -3.76 -9.49 -13.24
CA PRO A 44 -2.80 -10.39 -13.90
C PRO A 44 -1.46 -9.71 -14.26
N LEU A 45 -1.46 -8.41 -14.62
CA LEU A 45 -0.22 -7.65 -14.85
C LEU A 45 0.62 -7.60 -13.57
N CYS A 46 -0.02 -7.30 -12.44
CA CYS A 46 0.65 -7.10 -11.16
C CYS A 46 1.06 -8.40 -10.46
N GLN A 47 0.33 -9.50 -10.68
CA GLN A 47 0.63 -10.82 -10.13
C GLN A 47 1.86 -11.48 -10.75
N THR A 48 2.26 -11.04 -11.94
CA THR A 48 3.44 -11.59 -12.60
C THR A 48 4.74 -11.19 -11.91
N HIS A 49 5.67 -12.14 -11.86
CA HIS A 49 7.00 -11.90 -11.33
C HIS A 49 7.89 -11.31 -12.43
N THR A 50 8.42 -10.11 -12.22
CA THR A 50 9.18 -9.36 -13.24
C THR A 50 10.45 -10.10 -13.71
N VAL A 51 10.99 -11.04 -12.92
CA VAL A 51 12.12 -11.87 -13.33
C VAL A 51 11.75 -12.85 -14.44
N GLU A 52 10.49 -13.28 -14.52
CA GLU A 52 9.98 -14.17 -15.57
C GLU A 52 9.54 -13.42 -16.83
N PHE A 53 9.85 -12.11 -16.93
CA PHE A 53 9.32 -11.25 -17.99
C PHE A 53 9.60 -11.78 -19.39
N TYR A 54 10.85 -12.15 -19.66
CA TYR A 54 11.26 -12.67 -20.96
C TYR A 54 10.95 -14.15 -21.15
N THR A 55 11.13 -14.98 -20.12
CA THR A 55 10.92 -16.43 -20.24
C THR A 55 9.46 -16.79 -20.49
N ARG A 56 8.52 -15.96 -20.00
CA ARG A 56 7.08 -16.16 -20.18
C ARG A 56 6.43 -15.25 -21.22
N GLY A 57 7.21 -14.45 -21.95
CA GLY A 57 6.69 -13.51 -22.96
C GLY A 57 5.60 -12.60 -22.40
N LEU A 58 5.85 -12.00 -21.23
CA LEU A 58 4.80 -11.29 -20.48
C LEU A 58 4.28 -10.05 -21.23
N TRP A 59 5.12 -9.43 -22.06
CA TRP A 59 4.71 -8.29 -22.87
C TRP A 59 3.57 -8.67 -23.82
N GLU A 60 3.83 -9.62 -24.72
CA GLU A 60 2.91 -10.06 -25.77
C GLU A 60 1.65 -10.71 -25.18
N LYS A 61 1.80 -11.32 -24.00
CA LYS A 61 0.71 -11.95 -23.26
C LYS A 61 -0.32 -10.95 -22.75
N PHE A 62 0.11 -9.76 -22.30
CA PHE A 62 -0.78 -8.82 -21.60
C PHE A 62 -0.96 -7.47 -22.27
N VAL A 63 -0.12 -7.10 -23.24
CA VAL A 63 -0.15 -5.78 -23.88
C VAL A 63 -0.23 -5.95 -25.39
N ALA A 64 -1.21 -5.28 -26.01
CA ALA A 64 -1.38 -5.28 -27.47
C ALA A 64 -0.77 -4.03 -28.14
N LEU A 65 -0.29 -3.07 -27.34
CA LEU A 65 0.32 -1.81 -27.75
C LEU A 65 1.85 -1.95 -27.90
N SER A 66 2.48 -1.00 -28.58
CA SER A 66 3.93 -0.89 -28.56
C SER A 66 4.43 -0.34 -27.21
N PRO A 67 5.65 -0.70 -26.76
CA PRO A 67 6.20 -0.16 -25.53
C PRO A 67 6.37 1.36 -25.57
N GLU A 68 6.66 1.93 -26.75
CA GLU A 68 6.76 3.37 -26.96
C GLU A 68 5.41 4.08 -26.72
N ALA A 69 4.29 3.48 -27.14
CA ALA A 69 2.97 4.04 -26.90
C ALA A 69 2.64 4.06 -25.40
N VAL A 70 3.05 3.03 -24.65
CA VAL A 70 2.85 2.95 -23.21
C VAL A 70 3.75 3.95 -22.47
N LEU A 71 5.05 3.99 -22.78
CA LEU A 71 5.99 4.93 -22.17
C LEU A 71 5.64 6.38 -22.50
N GLY A 72 5.23 6.66 -23.74
CA GLY A 72 4.79 7.99 -24.15
C GLY A 72 3.54 8.48 -23.40
N ALA A 73 2.70 7.56 -22.90
CA ALA A 73 1.53 7.90 -22.10
C ALA A 73 1.80 7.94 -20.60
N LEU A 74 2.75 7.14 -20.09
CA LEU A 74 2.92 6.87 -18.67
C LEU A 74 4.25 7.33 -18.08
N SER A 75 5.09 8.06 -18.82
CA SER A 75 6.39 8.54 -18.33
C SER A 75 6.55 10.06 -18.43
N GLY A 76 7.43 10.61 -17.58
CA GLY A 76 7.82 12.02 -17.62
C GLY A 76 6.65 12.99 -17.44
N GLU A 77 6.70 14.10 -18.18
CA GLU A 77 5.71 15.20 -18.09
C GLU A 77 4.27 14.74 -18.36
N ARG A 78 4.08 13.75 -19.23
CA ARG A 78 2.73 13.21 -19.53
C ARG A 78 2.11 12.54 -18.31
N LEU A 79 2.90 11.79 -17.55
CA LEU A 79 2.43 11.19 -16.31
C LEU A 79 2.09 12.27 -15.26
N GLN A 80 2.92 13.29 -15.15
CA GLN A 80 2.67 14.41 -14.24
C GLN A 80 1.36 15.13 -14.60
N HIS A 81 1.18 15.47 -15.87
CA HIS A 81 -0.05 16.11 -16.36
C HIS A 81 -1.29 15.23 -16.08
N LEU A 82 -1.19 13.92 -16.32
CA LEU A 82 -2.26 12.98 -16.01
C LEU A 82 -2.63 13.00 -14.52
N LEU A 83 -1.67 13.15 -13.60
CA LEU A 83 -1.94 13.22 -12.16
C LEU A 83 -2.57 14.57 -11.75
N GLU A 84 -2.21 15.65 -12.42
CA GLU A 84 -2.72 17.01 -12.13
C GLU A 84 -4.09 17.29 -12.75
N GLU A 85 -4.45 16.66 -13.87
CA GLU A 85 -5.73 16.86 -14.55
C GLU A 85 -6.94 16.57 -13.62
N PRO A 86 -8.02 17.36 -13.66
CA PRO A 86 -9.22 17.02 -12.89
C PRO A 86 -9.74 15.63 -13.29
N THR A 87 -9.89 14.73 -12.32
CA THR A 87 -10.52 13.44 -12.59
C THR A 87 -11.95 13.70 -13.06
N PRO A 88 -12.38 13.16 -14.22
CA PRO A 88 -13.73 13.39 -14.69
C PRO A 88 -14.74 12.95 -13.62
N GLN A 89 -15.79 13.72 -13.39
CA GLN A 89 -16.82 13.41 -12.37
C GLN A 89 -17.67 12.17 -12.75
N ARG A 90 -17.62 11.78 -14.03
CA ARG A 90 -18.34 10.64 -14.63
C ARG A 90 -17.53 9.92 -15.74
N PRO A 91 -16.33 9.38 -15.51
CA PRO A 91 -15.61 8.76 -16.61
C PRO A 91 -16.13 7.35 -16.94
N LEU A 92 -16.99 6.75 -16.11
CA LEU A 92 -17.27 5.31 -16.20
C LEU A 92 -18.73 4.88 -15.99
N GLU A 93 -19.74 5.77 -15.85
CA GLU A 93 -21.14 5.31 -15.84
C GLU A 93 -21.52 4.59 -17.16
N ASP A 94 -20.90 4.96 -18.29
CA ASP A 94 -21.05 4.24 -19.57
C ASP A 94 -20.11 3.02 -19.74
N VAL A 95 -19.06 2.90 -18.91
CA VAL A 95 -18.01 1.87 -19.07
C VAL A 95 -18.14 0.74 -18.04
N ALA A 96 -18.42 1.08 -16.79
CA ALA A 96 -18.53 0.14 -15.68
C ALA A 96 -19.89 -0.56 -15.66
N ASP A 97 -20.99 0.10 -16.09
CA ASP A 97 -22.31 -0.43 -15.74
C ASP A 97 -22.88 -1.46 -16.74
N LYS A 98 -22.27 -1.67 -17.92
CA LYS A 98 -22.67 -2.77 -18.86
C LYS A 98 -21.55 -3.42 -19.70
N SER A 99 -20.34 -2.88 -19.75
CA SER A 99 -19.33 -3.25 -20.77
C SER A 99 -17.98 -3.76 -20.27
N GLY A 100 -17.82 -4.06 -18.98
CA GLY A 100 -16.66 -4.82 -18.47
C GLY A 100 -15.28 -4.29 -18.88
N PHE A 101 -15.10 -2.96 -18.97
CA PHE A 101 -13.83 -2.31 -19.36
C PHE A 101 -13.28 -2.70 -20.74
N TYR A 102 -14.13 -3.12 -21.69
CA TYR A 102 -13.71 -3.55 -23.04
C TYR A 102 -13.07 -2.45 -23.90
N ASN A 103 -13.19 -1.18 -23.51
CA ASN A 103 -12.47 -0.05 -24.12
C ASN A 103 -11.02 0.07 -23.62
N ILE A 104 -10.67 -0.61 -22.51
CA ILE A 104 -9.33 -0.64 -21.92
C ILE A 104 -8.64 -1.96 -22.26
N PHE A 105 -9.35 -3.08 -22.07
CA PHE A 105 -8.84 -4.43 -22.28
C PHE A 105 -9.61 -5.13 -23.39
N CYS A 106 -8.90 -5.89 -24.24
CA CYS A 106 -9.54 -6.71 -25.25
C CYS A 106 -10.43 -7.79 -24.59
N LYS A 107 -11.71 -7.85 -24.96
CA LYS A 107 -12.66 -8.83 -24.42
C LYS A 107 -12.18 -10.29 -24.49
N ASN A 108 -11.56 -10.67 -25.61
CA ASN A 108 -11.18 -12.06 -25.87
C ASN A 108 -9.80 -12.42 -25.31
N THR A 109 -8.82 -11.51 -25.42
CA THR A 109 -7.44 -11.80 -25.04
C THR A 109 -7.06 -11.22 -23.68
N GLN A 110 -7.91 -10.38 -23.08
CA GLN A 110 -7.64 -9.58 -21.88
C GLN A 110 -6.39 -8.69 -21.96
N ARG A 111 -5.87 -8.46 -23.17
CA ARG A 111 -4.68 -7.62 -23.37
C ARG A 111 -5.07 -6.16 -23.27
N LEU A 112 -4.20 -5.34 -22.70
CA LEU A 112 -4.32 -3.90 -22.70
C LEU A 112 -4.29 -3.37 -24.15
N ILE A 113 -5.34 -2.65 -24.54
CA ILE A 113 -5.50 -2.05 -25.87
C ILE A 113 -5.60 -0.53 -25.85
N ASN A 114 -5.79 0.09 -24.68
CA ASN A 114 -5.89 1.54 -24.53
C ASN A 114 -5.23 2.01 -23.24
N VAL A 115 -4.01 2.54 -23.35
CA VAL A 115 -3.21 2.97 -22.20
C VAL A 115 -3.73 4.26 -21.56
N GLN A 116 -4.29 5.18 -22.33
CA GLN A 116 -4.84 6.43 -21.78
C GLN A 116 -6.08 6.14 -20.93
N ALA A 117 -7.02 5.34 -21.45
CA ALA A 117 -8.20 4.94 -20.70
C ALA A 117 -7.85 4.09 -19.47
N PHE A 118 -6.82 3.24 -19.57
CA PHE A 118 -6.28 2.51 -18.43
C PHE A 118 -5.76 3.44 -17.33
N ALA A 119 -4.97 4.44 -17.70
CA ALA A 119 -4.36 5.37 -16.75
C ALA A 119 -5.43 6.25 -16.06
N LEU A 120 -6.42 6.71 -16.82
CA LEU A 120 -7.56 7.46 -16.28
C LEU A 120 -8.42 6.61 -15.34
N ALA A 121 -8.69 5.34 -15.70
CA ALA A 121 -9.42 4.43 -14.83
C ALA A 121 -8.63 4.14 -13.54
N ALA A 122 -7.33 3.88 -13.63
CA ALA A 122 -6.48 3.67 -12.46
C ALA A 122 -6.42 4.92 -11.56
N LYS A 123 -6.38 6.12 -12.15
CA LYS A 123 -6.50 7.36 -11.38
C LYS A 123 -7.86 7.45 -10.67
N TYR A 124 -8.95 7.19 -11.39
CA TYR A 124 -10.31 7.25 -10.84
C TYR A 124 -10.52 6.27 -9.67
N TYR A 125 -10.01 5.05 -9.79
CA TYR A 125 -10.13 4.01 -8.76
C TYR A 125 -9.07 4.09 -7.65
N SER A 126 -8.23 5.12 -7.65
CA SER A 126 -7.28 5.39 -6.57
C SER A 126 -7.91 6.22 -5.44
N MET A 127 -7.37 6.06 -4.22
CA MET A 127 -7.92 6.62 -2.99
C MET A 127 -8.40 8.09 -3.04
N PRO A 128 -7.66 9.06 -3.63
CA PRO A 128 -8.08 10.46 -3.66
C PRO A 128 -9.43 10.70 -4.36
N ASN A 129 -9.79 9.83 -5.31
CA ASN A 129 -10.95 10.03 -6.20
C ASN A 129 -12.18 9.22 -5.80
N LEU A 130 -12.08 8.37 -4.78
CA LEU A 130 -13.19 7.51 -4.35
C LEU A 130 -14.23 8.23 -3.47
N GLY A 131 -13.92 9.44 -2.99
CA GLY A 131 -14.81 10.23 -2.13
C GLY A 131 -15.01 9.65 -0.73
N VAL A 132 -14.08 8.81 -0.26
CA VAL A 132 -14.12 8.20 1.08
C VAL A 132 -12.96 8.63 1.99
N CYS A 133 -12.04 9.44 1.46
CA CYS A 133 -10.86 9.92 2.15
C CYS A 133 -11.13 11.29 2.78
N ILE A 134 -10.59 11.49 3.97
CA ILE A 134 -10.72 12.72 4.79
C ILE A 134 -9.36 13.40 4.81
N SER A 135 -9.32 14.72 4.65
CA SER A 135 -8.07 15.47 4.77
C SER A 135 -7.66 15.62 6.23
N LEU A 136 -6.36 15.74 6.49
CA LEU A 136 -5.85 15.98 7.83
C LEU A 136 -6.43 17.27 8.44
N GLU A 137 -6.58 18.31 7.64
CA GLU A 137 -7.15 19.60 8.06
C GLU A 137 -8.60 19.43 8.53
N GLN A 138 -9.43 18.71 7.77
CA GLN A 138 -10.84 18.49 8.12
C GLN A 138 -11.02 17.80 9.48
N ILE A 139 -10.19 16.79 9.77
CA ILE A 139 -10.26 16.08 11.04
C ILE A 139 -9.68 16.93 12.18
N LEU A 140 -8.53 17.59 11.97
CA LEU A 140 -7.92 18.44 12.99
C LEU A 140 -8.81 19.63 13.35
N GLU A 141 -9.45 20.31 12.39
CA GLU A 141 -10.38 21.41 12.65
C GLU A 141 -11.54 20.98 13.56
N THR A 142 -11.97 19.72 13.44
CA THR A 142 -13.06 19.18 14.23
C THR A 142 -12.60 18.79 15.64
N LEU A 143 -11.41 18.22 15.76
CA LEU A 143 -10.77 17.86 17.04
C LEU A 143 -10.33 19.11 17.83
N ASP A 144 -9.87 20.16 17.15
CA ASP A 144 -9.37 21.42 17.72
C ASP A 144 -10.46 22.38 18.19
N ARG A 145 -11.75 22.14 17.92
CA ARG A 145 -12.85 22.96 18.48
C ARG A 145 -12.93 22.94 20.01
N LYS A 146 -12.08 22.16 20.69
CA LYS A 146 -11.82 22.22 22.14
C LYS A 146 -10.69 23.19 22.56
N GLN A 147 -9.93 23.80 21.63
CA GLN A 147 -8.79 24.67 21.98
C GLN A 147 -9.18 26.15 22.13
N GLN A 148 -9.46 26.57 23.36
CA GLN A 148 -8.95 27.85 23.85
C GLN A 148 -7.55 27.60 24.43
N SER A 149 -6.54 28.19 23.80
CA SER A 149 -5.09 28.13 24.09
C SER A 149 -4.31 26.93 23.49
N ARG A 150 -3.61 27.19 22.38
CA ARG A 150 -2.45 26.40 21.93
C ARG A 150 -1.29 26.65 22.90
N SER A 151 -0.87 25.65 23.66
CA SER A 151 0.55 25.53 24.01
C SER A 151 1.24 24.79 22.87
N LYS A 152 1.94 25.53 22.00
CA LYS A 152 2.89 24.94 21.06
C LYS A 152 4.02 24.32 21.89
N VAL A 153 3.91 23.04 22.22
CA VAL A 153 5.08 22.27 22.65
C VAL A 153 5.82 21.94 21.36
N GLU A 154 6.78 22.79 21.01
CA GLU A 154 7.69 22.55 19.90
C GLU A 154 8.59 21.37 20.31
N ILE A 155 8.32 20.18 19.75
CA ILE A 155 9.21 19.04 19.93
C ILE A 155 10.49 19.39 19.17
N LYS A 156 11.52 19.84 19.88
CA LYS A 156 12.86 20.03 19.32
C LYS A 156 13.43 18.67 18.94
N THR A 157 13.21 18.24 17.70
CA THR A 157 13.90 17.08 17.12
C THR A 157 15.26 17.52 16.58
N ASP A 158 16.18 17.92 17.46
CA ASP A 158 17.57 18.17 17.06
C ASP A 158 18.34 16.83 17.06
N ASN A 159 18.91 16.47 15.91
CA ASN A 159 19.94 15.45 15.65
C ASN A 159 19.58 13.94 15.59
N PHE A 160 18.34 13.48 15.81
CA PHE A 160 18.05 12.03 15.85
C PHE A 160 17.28 11.45 14.64
N MET A 161 16.63 12.28 13.83
CA MET A 161 15.75 11.81 12.74
C MET A 161 15.97 12.60 11.44
N ASN A 162 15.77 11.94 10.30
CA ASN A 162 15.76 12.64 9.02
C ASN A 162 14.45 13.44 8.85
N ASP A 163 14.47 14.46 8.00
CA ASP A 163 13.34 15.38 7.78
C ASP A 163 12.02 14.65 7.49
N LYS A 164 12.10 13.52 6.77
CA LYS A 164 10.94 12.66 6.48
C LYS A 164 10.33 12.09 7.76
N LYS A 165 11.14 11.43 8.61
CA LYS A 165 10.65 10.82 9.86
C LYS A 165 10.11 11.89 10.80
N SER A 166 10.80 13.03 10.93
CA SER A 166 10.33 14.13 11.77
C SER A 166 8.97 14.66 11.29
N HIS A 167 8.78 14.83 9.98
CA HIS A 167 7.49 15.23 9.40
C HIS A 167 6.38 14.20 9.63
N GLU A 168 6.65 12.90 9.45
CA GLU A 168 5.67 11.83 9.71
C GLU A 168 5.26 11.80 11.19
N VAL A 169 6.23 11.86 12.11
CA VAL A 169 6.00 11.85 13.55
C VAL A 169 5.21 13.07 14.00
N GLN A 170 5.52 14.27 13.49
CA GLN A 170 4.80 15.48 13.86
C GLN A 170 3.31 15.40 13.48
N LEU A 171 3.00 15.09 12.23
CA LEU A 171 1.60 15.05 11.77
C LEU A 171 0.80 13.92 12.44
N MET A 172 1.43 12.76 12.68
CA MET A 172 0.82 11.68 13.45
C MET A 172 0.54 12.12 14.89
N SER A 173 1.50 12.80 15.53
CA SER A 173 1.36 13.29 16.91
C SER A 173 0.24 14.31 17.05
N ASP A 174 0.13 15.24 16.11
CA ASP A 174 -0.94 16.26 16.11
C ASP A 174 -2.33 15.60 16.02
N LEU A 175 -2.49 14.60 15.14
CA LEU A 175 -3.74 13.85 15.02
C LEU A 175 -4.07 13.04 16.28
N VAL A 176 -3.07 12.33 16.83
CA VAL A 176 -3.23 11.50 18.03
C VAL A 176 -3.55 12.34 19.26
N ASP A 177 -2.88 13.48 19.43
CA ASP A 177 -3.15 14.44 20.50
C ASP A 177 -4.58 15.00 20.41
N GLY A 178 -5.03 15.35 19.20
CA GLY A 178 -6.42 15.75 18.95
C GLY A 178 -7.43 14.67 19.34
N ILE A 179 -7.18 13.41 18.96
CA ILE A 179 -8.03 12.27 19.32
C ILE A 179 -8.03 12.03 20.84
N ALA A 180 -6.85 12.02 21.46
CA ALA A 180 -6.69 11.81 22.90
C ALA A 180 -7.43 12.88 23.70
N LYS A 181 -7.33 14.16 23.32
CA LYS A 181 -8.11 15.26 23.92
C LYS A 181 -9.61 15.14 23.65
N TYR A 182 -10.01 14.72 22.45
CA TYR A 182 -11.41 14.56 22.09
C TYR A 182 -12.10 13.50 22.96
N TYR A 183 -11.46 12.34 23.18
CA TYR A 183 -11.96 11.25 24.04
C TYR A 183 -11.57 11.41 25.53
N GLY A 184 -10.63 12.32 25.83
CA GLY A 184 -10.02 12.51 27.14
C GLY A 184 -9.30 11.25 27.64
N LEU A 185 -8.44 10.70 26.78
CA LEU A 185 -7.57 9.55 27.02
C LEU A 185 -6.25 10.02 27.63
N ASN A 186 -5.70 9.27 28.57
CA ASN A 186 -4.46 9.62 29.26
C ASN A 186 -3.26 8.79 28.80
N GLN A 187 -3.49 7.76 27.98
CA GLN A 187 -2.47 6.82 27.55
C GLN A 187 -2.45 6.68 26.02
N VAL A 188 -1.25 6.75 25.47
CA VAL A 188 -0.96 6.49 24.05
C VAL A 188 -0.02 5.29 23.99
N ILE A 189 -0.37 4.29 23.18
CA ILE A 189 0.44 3.09 22.98
C ILE A 189 0.93 3.09 21.53
N ASP A 190 2.23 3.28 21.35
CA ASP A 190 2.88 3.13 20.04
C ASP A 190 3.31 1.67 19.84
N LEU A 191 2.83 1.06 18.77
CA LEU A 191 3.17 -0.32 18.41
C LEU A 191 4.56 -0.45 17.76
N GLY A 192 5.15 0.67 17.34
CA GLY A 192 6.45 0.69 16.66
C GLY A 192 6.51 -0.26 15.46
N SER A 193 7.69 -0.84 15.24
CA SER A 193 7.94 -1.88 14.21
C SER A 193 7.94 -3.31 14.79
N GLY A 194 7.48 -3.46 16.03
CA GLY A 194 7.58 -4.68 16.84
C GLY A 194 6.61 -5.78 16.44
N LYS A 195 6.96 -7.03 16.79
CA LYS A 195 6.12 -8.22 16.59
C LYS A 195 4.91 -8.18 17.53
N GLU A 196 3.78 -8.69 17.05
CA GLU A 196 2.44 -8.72 17.70
C GLU A 196 2.41 -9.30 19.14
N THR A 197 3.46 -10.00 19.57
CA THR A 197 3.49 -10.86 20.76
C THR A 197 3.62 -10.15 22.10
N GLU A 198 3.85 -8.84 22.15
CA GLU A 198 4.10 -8.13 23.43
C GLU A 198 2.86 -7.42 24.03
N LEU A 199 1.77 -7.25 23.27
CA LEU A 199 0.60 -6.48 23.74
C LEU A 199 -0.36 -7.29 24.62
N CYS A 200 -0.49 -8.60 24.40
CA CYS A 200 -1.36 -9.46 25.21
C CYS A 200 -0.94 -9.51 26.69
N ASN A 201 0.33 -9.23 26.99
CA ASN A 201 0.87 -9.21 28.35
C ASN A 201 0.61 -7.88 29.08
N ILE A 202 0.13 -6.85 28.38
CA ILE A 202 -0.10 -5.49 28.93
C ILE A 202 -1.57 -5.30 29.35
N VAL A 203 -2.47 -6.22 28.98
CA VAL A 203 -3.93 -6.07 29.13
C VAL A 203 -4.41 -5.93 30.59
N GLY A 204 -3.62 -6.40 31.57
CA GLY A 204 -4.00 -6.35 32.99
C GLY A 204 -4.11 -4.95 33.60
N ASP A 205 -3.36 -3.97 33.08
CA ASP A 205 -3.24 -2.62 33.66
C ASP A 205 -3.54 -1.49 32.65
N LEU A 206 -4.25 -1.80 31.56
CA LEU A 206 -4.57 -0.80 30.53
C LEU A 206 -5.60 0.20 31.06
N GLU A 207 -5.25 1.48 31.00
CA GLU A 207 -6.23 2.57 31.07
C GLU A 207 -6.87 2.78 29.68
N ASP A 208 -7.94 3.58 29.64
CA ASP A 208 -8.54 4.02 28.39
C ASP A 208 -7.48 4.72 27.51
N CYS A 209 -7.15 4.10 26.37
CA CYS A 209 -5.99 4.48 25.57
C CYS A 209 -6.29 4.57 24.07
N VAL A 210 -5.35 5.19 23.35
CA VAL A 210 -5.27 5.18 21.89
C VAL A 210 -4.06 4.35 21.45
N VAL A 211 -4.29 3.47 20.49
CA VAL A 211 -3.22 2.72 19.83
C VAL A 211 -2.80 3.41 18.54
N VAL A 212 -1.50 3.58 18.39
CA VAL A 212 -0.86 4.29 17.28
C VAL A 212 0.12 3.35 16.61
N GLY A 213 0.08 3.29 15.28
CA GLY A 213 1.01 2.49 14.52
C GLY A 213 1.49 3.25 13.29
N LEU A 214 2.70 3.81 13.36
CA LEU A 214 3.35 4.43 12.22
C LEU A 214 4.21 3.41 11.48
N HIS A 215 3.86 3.08 10.23
CA HIS A 215 4.48 2.00 9.44
C HIS A 215 4.21 0.58 9.97
N THR A 216 2.94 0.27 10.25
CA THR A 216 2.53 -1.10 10.57
C THR A 216 2.79 -2.02 9.36
N CYS A 217 3.81 -2.87 9.47
CA CYS A 217 4.30 -3.68 8.37
C CYS A 217 3.55 -5.01 8.27
N GLY A 218 3.10 -5.38 7.07
CA GLY A 218 2.42 -6.66 6.85
C GLY A 218 1.24 -6.86 7.79
N ASP A 219 1.21 -8.01 8.45
CA ASP A 219 0.10 -8.44 9.32
C ASP A 219 -0.07 -7.60 10.59
N LEU A 220 0.95 -6.81 10.98
CA LEU A 220 0.80 -5.88 12.09
C LEU A 220 -0.37 -4.92 11.87
N ALA A 221 -0.59 -4.43 10.63
CA ALA A 221 -1.68 -3.51 10.33
C ALA A 221 -3.09 -4.08 10.62
N PRO A 222 -3.50 -5.23 10.06
CA PRO A 222 -4.79 -5.85 10.38
C PRO A 222 -4.85 -6.35 11.83
N SER A 223 -3.75 -6.81 12.42
CA SER A 223 -3.72 -7.24 13.82
C SER A 223 -3.93 -6.08 14.80
N THR A 224 -3.41 -4.90 14.50
CA THR A 224 -3.73 -3.66 15.24
C THR A 224 -5.24 -3.38 15.25
N LEU A 225 -5.92 -3.55 14.12
CA LEU A 225 -7.37 -3.33 14.02
C LEU A 225 -8.18 -4.40 14.76
N ARG A 226 -7.70 -5.64 14.79
CA ARG A 226 -8.30 -6.72 15.59
C ARG A 226 -8.14 -6.46 17.08
N LEU A 227 -6.93 -6.08 17.51
CA LEU A 227 -6.64 -5.72 18.90
C LEU A 227 -7.51 -4.55 19.35
N PHE A 228 -7.58 -3.49 18.54
CA PHE A 228 -8.48 -2.37 18.76
C PHE A 228 -9.91 -2.84 18.96
N ASN A 229 -10.44 -3.72 18.11
CA ASN A 229 -11.81 -4.21 18.28
C ASN A 229 -11.99 -5.06 19.55
N ALA A 230 -11.03 -5.95 19.84
CA ALA A 230 -11.12 -6.96 20.89
C ALA A 230 -10.94 -6.39 22.31
N VAL A 231 -10.10 -5.37 22.51
CA VAL A 231 -9.74 -4.86 23.85
C VAL A 231 -10.59 -3.62 24.18
N PRO A 232 -11.51 -3.68 25.17
CA PRO A 232 -12.42 -2.58 25.50
C PRO A 232 -11.74 -1.27 25.88
N GLU A 233 -10.59 -1.33 26.52
CA GLU A 233 -9.79 -0.20 27.02
C GLU A 233 -9.19 0.61 25.86
N ILE A 234 -8.92 -0.02 24.71
CA ILE A 234 -8.48 0.71 23.51
C ILE A 234 -9.71 1.41 22.89
N LYS A 235 -9.81 2.73 23.09
CA LYS A 235 -10.93 3.54 22.62
C LYS A 235 -10.73 4.11 21.23
N ALA A 236 -9.48 4.23 20.80
CA ALA A 236 -9.14 4.78 19.50
C ALA A 236 -7.96 4.05 18.87
N VAL A 237 -7.91 4.04 17.54
CA VAL A 237 -6.77 3.54 16.77
C VAL A 237 -6.43 4.52 15.65
N CYS A 238 -5.13 4.72 15.41
CA CYS A 238 -4.60 5.43 14.25
C CYS A 238 -3.44 4.60 13.68
N SER A 239 -3.64 4.00 12.49
CA SER A 239 -2.67 3.07 11.91
C SER A 239 -2.35 3.39 10.46
N VAL A 240 -1.05 3.53 10.15
CA VAL A 240 -0.52 3.70 8.79
C VAL A 240 0.20 2.43 8.37
N GLY A 241 -0.38 1.68 7.43
CA GLY A 241 0.25 0.50 6.84
C GLY A 241 1.30 0.84 5.79
N CYS A 242 2.30 -0.03 5.56
CA CYS A 242 3.33 0.28 4.54
C CYS A 242 3.89 -0.89 3.71
N CYS A 243 4.15 -2.04 4.33
CA CYS A 243 4.78 -3.20 3.69
C CYS A 243 3.72 -4.21 3.26
N TYR A 244 2.85 -3.83 2.32
CA TYR A 244 1.73 -4.69 1.88
C TYR A 244 2.18 -6.06 1.35
N HIS A 245 3.37 -6.15 0.74
CA HIS A 245 3.96 -7.41 0.29
C HIS A 245 4.29 -8.41 1.41
N LEU A 246 4.23 -7.99 2.69
CA LEU A 246 4.37 -8.85 3.87
C LEU A 246 3.02 -9.25 4.48
N LEU A 247 1.90 -8.80 3.92
CA LEU A 247 0.58 -9.29 4.34
C LEU A 247 0.46 -10.77 3.97
N SER A 248 -0.06 -11.58 4.88
CA SER A 248 -0.41 -12.98 4.60
C SER A 248 -1.79 -13.09 3.94
N GLU A 249 -1.96 -14.11 3.09
CA GLU A 249 -3.21 -14.47 2.44
C GLU A 249 -3.38 -15.99 2.47
N GLU A 250 -4.61 -16.47 2.57
CA GLU A 250 -4.94 -17.90 2.65
C GLU A 250 -4.39 -18.73 1.47
N HIS A 251 -4.35 -18.14 0.29
CA HIS A 251 -3.96 -18.82 -0.95
C HIS A 251 -2.44 -18.81 -1.19
N GLU A 252 -1.65 -18.21 -0.30
CA GLU A 252 -0.18 -18.29 -0.38
C GLU A 252 0.26 -19.64 0.19
N MET A 253 0.89 -20.46 -0.66
CA MET A 253 1.40 -21.79 -0.32
C MET A 253 2.36 -21.70 0.88
N HIS A 254 1.83 -21.96 2.07
CA HIS A 254 2.62 -22.25 3.25
C HIS A 254 2.92 -23.74 3.27
N GLU A 255 4.17 -24.08 3.61
CA GLU A 255 4.51 -25.42 4.09
C GLU A 255 3.47 -25.84 5.14
N GLU A 256 2.99 -27.07 4.98
CA GLU A 256 1.91 -27.75 5.71
C GLU A 256 1.56 -27.15 7.09
N GLY A 257 0.31 -26.70 7.27
CA GLY A 257 -0.34 -26.74 8.58
C GLY A 257 -0.73 -25.44 9.29
N ILE A 258 -0.56 -24.25 8.70
CA ILE A 258 -1.08 -23.01 9.34
C ILE A 258 -2.56 -22.83 9.00
N GLN A 259 -3.45 -23.42 9.81
CA GLN A 259 -4.80 -22.87 10.01
C GLN A 259 -4.64 -21.55 10.77
N GLY A 260 -4.78 -20.42 10.09
CA GLY A 260 -4.35 -19.12 10.62
C GLY A 260 -5.28 -17.96 10.33
N ILE A 261 -5.17 -16.94 11.19
CA ILE A 261 -5.76 -15.61 10.98
C ILE A 261 -4.92 -14.89 9.92
N TRP A 262 -5.46 -14.69 8.73
CA TRP A 262 -4.75 -14.07 7.60
C TRP A 262 -4.72 -12.55 7.66
N GLY A 263 -3.66 -11.93 7.16
CA GLY A 263 -3.55 -10.49 7.04
C GLY A 263 -4.59 -9.88 6.10
N PHE A 264 -4.87 -10.53 4.96
CA PHE A 264 -5.82 -10.05 3.96
C PHE A 264 -6.60 -11.22 3.33
N PRO A 265 -7.89 -11.03 2.98
CA PRO A 265 -8.75 -9.90 3.32
C PRO A 265 -9.17 -9.88 4.82
N LEU A 266 -9.53 -8.71 5.34
CA LEU A 266 -9.99 -8.53 6.73
C LEU A 266 -11.52 -8.36 6.80
N GLY A 267 -12.10 -7.55 5.91
CA GLY A 267 -13.54 -7.31 5.83
C GLY A 267 -14.30 -8.52 5.29
N ARG A 268 -15.60 -8.61 5.62
CA ARG A 268 -16.44 -9.75 5.26
C ARG A 268 -16.64 -9.89 3.76
N TYR A 269 -16.89 -8.78 3.06
CA TYR A 269 -17.20 -8.81 1.63
C TYR A 269 -16.10 -9.46 0.77
N LEU A 270 -14.84 -9.04 0.92
CA LEU A 270 -13.75 -9.61 0.13
C LEU A 270 -13.44 -11.06 0.50
N LYS A 271 -13.69 -11.46 1.75
CA LYS A 271 -13.61 -12.87 2.17
C LYS A 271 -14.65 -13.72 1.45
N GLU A 272 -15.90 -13.26 1.42
CA GLU A 272 -17.02 -13.96 0.75
C GLU A 272 -16.81 -14.05 -0.77
N GLU A 273 -16.25 -13.00 -1.38
CA GLU A 273 -15.87 -13.00 -2.80
C GLU A 273 -14.61 -13.82 -3.11
N GLY A 274 -13.95 -14.39 -2.09
CA GLY A 274 -12.71 -15.16 -2.26
C GLY A 274 -11.57 -14.34 -2.87
N TRP A 275 -11.49 -13.04 -2.55
CA TRP A 275 -10.52 -12.14 -3.16
C TRP A 275 -9.12 -12.30 -2.57
N PHE A 276 -8.10 -12.39 -3.44
CA PHE A 276 -6.69 -12.44 -3.06
C PHE A 276 -5.82 -11.71 -4.08
N TYR A 277 -4.72 -11.11 -3.63
CA TYR A 277 -3.79 -10.41 -4.51
C TYR A 277 -2.64 -11.29 -4.97
N GLY A 278 -2.11 -12.12 -4.09
CA GLY A 278 -0.77 -12.68 -4.22
C GLY A 278 0.34 -11.63 -4.02
N ARG A 279 1.47 -12.09 -3.47
CA ARG A 279 2.62 -11.27 -3.07
C ARG A 279 3.08 -10.24 -4.11
N ASN A 280 3.11 -10.62 -5.38
CA ASN A 280 3.60 -9.74 -6.45
C ASN A 280 2.72 -8.51 -6.69
N ALA A 281 1.40 -8.67 -6.58
CA ALA A 281 0.50 -7.54 -6.69
C ALA A 281 0.62 -6.62 -5.47
N ARG A 282 0.75 -7.20 -4.27
CA ARG A 282 1.01 -6.41 -3.05
C ARG A 282 2.36 -5.70 -3.06
N MET A 283 3.37 -6.21 -3.79
CA MET A 283 4.61 -5.46 -4.04
C MET A 283 4.37 -4.23 -4.94
N ALA A 284 3.42 -4.29 -5.89
CA ALA A 284 3.10 -3.15 -6.74
C ALA A 284 2.45 -2.00 -5.94
N ALA A 285 1.67 -2.30 -4.90
CA ALA A 285 1.18 -1.29 -3.94
C ALA A 285 2.30 -0.55 -3.19
N CYS A 286 3.52 -1.10 -3.18
CA CYS A 286 4.69 -0.43 -2.61
C CYS A 286 5.42 0.50 -3.61
N LEU A 287 4.97 0.59 -4.87
CA LEU A 287 5.49 1.54 -5.83
C LEU A 287 4.86 2.92 -5.57
N ALA A 288 5.66 3.99 -5.69
CA ALA A 288 5.23 5.35 -5.39
C ALA A 288 5.00 6.13 -6.69
N LEU A 289 3.76 6.11 -7.19
CA LEU A 289 3.39 6.74 -8.45
C LEU A 289 3.78 8.22 -8.51
N GLU A 290 3.48 8.97 -7.46
CA GLU A 290 3.75 10.40 -7.36
C GLU A 290 5.25 10.71 -7.39
N ARG A 291 6.07 9.84 -6.78
CA ARG A 291 7.52 10.01 -6.84
C ARG A 291 8.08 9.73 -8.23
N VAL A 292 7.55 8.72 -8.92
CA VAL A 292 7.93 8.41 -10.30
C VAL A 292 7.55 9.57 -11.23
N ALA A 293 6.38 10.17 -11.03
CA ALA A 293 5.93 11.32 -11.81
C ALA A 293 6.85 12.55 -11.66
N VAL A 294 7.43 12.77 -10.47
CA VAL A 294 8.41 13.87 -10.25
C VAL A 294 9.86 13.46 -10.53
N GLY A 295 10.08 12.37 -11.26
CA GLY A 295 11.39 11.99 -11.78
C GLY A 295 12.17 10.95 -10.97
N GLN A 296 11.56 10.29 -9.98
CA GLN A 296 12.22 9.15 -9.33
C GLN A 296 12.35 7.99 -10.34
N MET A 297 13.58 7.66 -10.71
CA MET A 297 13.85 6.56 -11.63
C MET A 297 13.47 5.20 -11.03
N LEU A 298 12.87 4.36 -11.87
CA LEU A 298 12.69 2.94 -11.56
C LEU A 298 14.04 2.21 -11.69
N PRO A 299 14.26 1.12 -10.93
CA PRO A 299 15.50 0.34 -10.98
C PRO A 299 15.54 -0.59 -12.22
N THR A 300 15.21 -0.05 -13.40
CA THR A 300 14.96 -0.80 -14.65
C THR A 300 16.15 -1.65 -15.06
N GLU A 301 17.37 -1.13 -14.99
CA GLU A 301 18.57 -1.89 -15.38
C GLU A 301 18.79 -3.11 -14.46
N SER A 302 18.56 -2.96 -13.15
CA SER A 302 18.69 -4.09 -12.22
C SER A 302 17.63 -5.16 -12.43
N LEU A 303 16.41 -4.76 -12.82
CA LEU A 303 15.32 -5.68 -13.15
C LEU A 303 15.60 -6.37 -14.49
N PHE A 304 16.15 -5.63 -15.45
CA PHE A 304 16.58 -6.14 -16.74
C PHE A 304 17.65 -7.22 -16.58
N TYR A 305 18.69 -6.96 -15.78
CA TYR A 305 19.75 -7.93 -15.52
C TYR A 305 19.20 -9.21 -14.88
N ARG A 306 18.26 -9.08 -13.92
CA ARG A 306 17.60 -10.23 -13.32
C ARG A 306 16.78 -11.04 -14.33
N ALA A 307 16.01 -10.36 -15.18
CA ALA A 307 15.16 -11.03 -16.16
C ALA A 307 15.99 -11.76 -17.24
N VAL A 308 17.09 -11.17 -17.71
CA VAL A 308 17.98 -11.84 -18.67
C VAL A 308 18.74 -12.98 -18.01
N LEU A 309 19.19 -12.83 -16.75
CA LEU A 309 19.77 -13.93 -15.99
C LEU A 309 18.80 -15.11 -15.88
N GLN A 310 17.51 -14.86 -15.66
CA GLN A 310 16.52 -15.93 -15.60
C GLN A 310 16.40 -16.70 -16.93
N VAL A 311 16.51 -16.01 -18.07
CA VAL A 311 16.58 -16.67 -19.39
C VAL A 311 17.81 -17.57 -19.47
N ILE A 312 18.98 -17.08 -19.08
CA ILE A 312 20.24 -17.86 -19.06
C ILE A 312 20.09 -19.09 -18.16
N VAL A 313 19.53 -18.92 -16.96
CA VAL A 313 19.33 -20.00 -15.99
C VAL A 313 18.35 -21.05 -16.53
N GLU A 314 17.27 -20.63 -17.18
CA GLU A 314 16.29 -21.56 -17.75
C GLU A 314 16.84 -22.29 -18.97
N GLU A 315 17.43 -21.58 -19.94
CA GLU A 315 17.90 -22.17 -21.20
C GLU A 315 19.19 -22.99 -21.03
N CYS A 316 20.16 -22.49 -20.25
CA CYS A 316 21.45 -23.16 -20.10
C CYS A 316 21.47 -24.19 -18.95
N TYR A 317 20.65 -24.01 -17.91
CA TYR A 317 20.66 -24.89 -16.73
C TYR A 317 19.36 -25.68 -16.54
N GLY A 318 18.31 -25.41 -17.30
CA GLY A 318 17.03 -26.14 -17.22
C GLY A 318 16.19 -25.79 -15.99
N ILE A 319 16.52 -24.70 -15.29
CA ILE A 319 15.88 -24.31 -14.02
C ILE A 319 14.83 -23.24 -14.31
N LYS A 320 13.55 -23.66 -14.37
CA LYS A 320 12.41 -22.78 -14.68
C LYS A 320 12.03 -21.83 -13.55
N ARG A 321 12.22 -22.26 -12.31
CA ARG A 321 11.94 -21.46 -11.11
C ARG A 321 13.06 -21.65 -10.13
N ASN A 322 13.65 -20.54 -9.68
CA ASN A 322 14.68 -20.54 -8.67
C ASN A 322 14.17 -19.75 -7.46
N ASP A 323 13.69 -20.46 -6.43
CA ASP A 323 13.24 -19.82 -5.19
C ASP A 323 14.43 -19.29 -4.35
N ARG A 324 15.68 -19.52 -4.79
CA ARG A 324 16.88 -18.97 -4.14
C ARG A 324 16.98 -17.47 -4.39
N ASN A 325 16.95 -16.69 -3.32
CA ASN A 325 17.07 -15.25 -3.38
C ASN A 325 18.52 -14.82 -3.65
N ILE A 326 18.79 -14.28 -4.84
CA ILE A 326 20.11 -13.79 -5.24
C ILE A 326 20.49 -12.50 -4.46
N GLY A 327 19.51 -11.80 -3.87
CA GLY A 327 19.72 -10.59 -3.05
C GLY A 327 20.24 -9.39 -3.86
N LYS A 328 20.90 -8.43 -3.20
CA LYS A 328 21.42 -7.19 -3.82
C LYS A 328 22.74 -7.41 -4.60
N VAL A 329 22.73 -8.26 -5.64
CA VAL A 329 23.92 -8.49 -6.48
C VAL A 329 24.21 -7.33 -7.41
N TYR A 330 23.18 -6.67 -7.91
CA TYR A 330 23.32 -5.57 -8.87
C TYR A 330 24.27 -4.47 -8.37
N SER A 331 24.09 -4.02 -7.13
CA SER A 331 24.95 -3.00 -6.51
C SER A 331 26.40 -3.43 -6.26
N LYS A 332 26.73 -4.71 -6.46
CA LYS A 332 28.07 -5.28 -6.31
C LYS A 332 28.71 -5.64 -7.66
N SER A 333 28.02 -5.38 -8.76
CA SER A 333 28.44 -5.78 -10.10
C SER A 333 28.84 -4.53 -10.89
N SER A 334 29.95 -4.60 -11.63
CA SER A 334 30.39 -3.47 -12.48
C SER A 334 29.85 -3.54 -13.91
N SER A 335 29.43 -4.73 -14.33
CA SER A 335 28.87 -5.01 -15.65
C SER A 335 27.81 -6.13 -15.58
N PHE A 336 27.07 -6.34 -16.67
CA PHE A 336 26.18 -7.50 -16.81
C PHE A 336 26.94 -8.83 -16.73
N LEU A 337 28.16 -8.89 -17.27
CA LEU A 337 29.01 -10.09 -17.19
C LEU A 337 29.29 -10.45 -15.73
N ASP A 338 29.79 -9.47 -14.96
CA ASP A 338 30.07 -9.66 -13.53
C ASP A 338 28.81 -10.03 -12.77
N TYR A 339 27.68 -9.40 -13.10
CA TYR A 339 26.39 -9.69 -12.50
C TYR A 339 26.02 -11.16 -12.68
N VAL A 340 26.16 -11.71 -13.88
CA VAL A 340 25.88 -13.12 -14.17
C VAL A 340 26.85 -14.01 -13.41
N ARG A 341 28.16 -13.75 -13.45
CA ARG A 341 29.18 -14.56 -12.75
C ARG A 341 28.93 -14.62 -11.24
N ILE A 342 28.72 -13.47 -10.59
CA ILE A 342 28.40 -13.40 -9.16
C ILE A 342 27.08 -14.13 -8.86
N SER A 343 26.09 -14.02 -9.74
CA SER A 343 24.79 -14.67 -9.55
C SER A 343 24.89 -16.20 -9.69
N LEU A 344 25.60 -16.72 -10.69
CA LEU A 344 25.82 -18.16 -10.87
C LEU A 344 26.50 -18.77 -9.64
N LYS A 345 27.56 -18.12 -9.14
CA LYS A 345 28.23 -18.54 -7.90
C LYS A 345 27.29 -18.60 -6.70
N LYS A 346 26.43 -17.59 -6.54
CA LYS A 346 25.44 -17.55 -5.45
C LYS A 346 24.33 -18.58 -5.59
N LEU A 347 23.99 -18.93 -6.83
CA LEU A 347 23.00 -19.95 -7.13
C LEU A 347 23.59 -21.36 -7.06
N GLU A 348 24.90 -21.50 -6.84
CA GLU A 348 25.66 -22.76 -6.86
C GLU A 348 25.56 -23.47 -8.21
N LEU A 349 25.57 -22.69 -9.30
CA LEU A 349 25.53 -23.19 -10.66
C LEU A 349 26.94 -23.27 -11.26
N ASP A 350 27.16 -24.27 -12.12
CA ASP A 350 28.43 -24.47 -12.79
C ASP A 350 28.76 -23.30 -13.74
N GLU A 351 29.74 -22.48 -13.35
CA GLU A 351 30.17 -21.31 -14.11
C GLU A 351 30.83 -21.67 -15.45
N SER A 352 31.39 -22.88 -15.59
CA SER A 352 32.09 -23.32 -16.80
C SER A 352 31.15 -23.65 -17.95
N LYS A 353 29.86 -23.90 -17.65
CA LYS A 353 28.83 -24.27 -18.63
C LYS A 353 28.51 -23.17 -19.64
N ILE A 354 28.80 -21.92 -19.31
CA ILE A 354 28.53 -20.76 -20.17
C ILE A 354 29.77 -19.87 -20.27
N SER A 355 30.17 -19.54 -21.51
CA SER A 355 31.30 -18.65 -21.77
C SER A 355 30.89 -17.17 -21.69
N ASP A 356 31.87 -16.29 -21.49
CA ASP A 356 31.63 -14.84 -21.45
C ASP A 356 31.02 -14.30 -22.75
N SER A 357 31.41 -14.86 -23.90
CA SER A 357 30.84 -14.51 -25.21
C SER A 357 29.33 -14.77 -25.26
N ILE A 358 28.90 -15.95 -24.80
CA ILE A 358 27.48 -16.34 -24.80
C ILE A 358 26.69 -15.41 -23.87
N ILE A 359 27.23 -15.08 -22.68
CA ILE A 359 26.58 -14.12 -21.75
C ILE A 359 26.33 -12.77 -22.45
N LEU A 360 27.33 -12.24 -23.17
CA LEU A 360 27.21 -10.96 -23.87
C LEU A 360 26.26 -11.04 -25.08
N GLU A 361 26.14 -12.20 -25.72
CA GLU A 361 25.14 -12.44 -26.76
C GLU A 361 23.71 -12.36 -26.19
N TYR A 362 23.45 -12.93 -25.01
CA TYR A 362 22.17 -12.75 -24.31
C TYR A 362 21.89 -11.28 -24.01
N LEU A 363 22.88 -10.54 -23.49
CA LEU A 363 22.73 -9.11 -23.25
C LEU A 363 22.31 -8.36 -24.53
N LYS A 364 23.04 -8.59 -25.62
CA LYS A 364 22.77 -7.96 -26.93
C LYS A 364 21.39 -8.35 -27.45
N LYS A 365 21.01 -9.63 -27.33
CA LYS A 365 19.71 -10.17 -27.75
C LYS A 365 18.55 -9.49 -27.03
N TYR A 366 18.66 -9.22 -25.73
CA TYR A 366 17.54 -8.66 -24.96
C TYR A 366 17.60 -7.13 -24.77
N LYS A 367 18.73 -6.48 -25.05
CA LYS A 367 18.90 -5.03 -24.83
C LYS A 367 17.83 -4.18 -25.50
N HIS A 368 17.39 -4.53 -26.71
CA HIS A 368 16.36 -3.79 -27.43
C HIS A 368 14.95 -3.96 -26.84
N ARG A 369 14.72 -5.00 -26.04
CA ARG A 369 13.45 -5.28 -25.36
C ARG A 369 13.34 -4.62 -23.98
N MET A 370 14.35 -3.85 -23.57
CA MET A 370 14.34 -3.15 -22.29
C MET A 370 13.17 -2.18 -22.15
N ASN A 371 12.73 -1.55 -23.26
CA ASN A 371 11.55 -0.67 -23.28
C ASN A 371 10.27 -1.43 -22.92
N GLU A 372 10.12 -2.70 -23.33
CA GLU A 372 8.97 -3.52 -22.96
C GLU A 372 8.91 -3.74 -21.45
N LEU A 373 10.06 -4.06 -20.84
CA LEU A 373 10.17 -4.24 -19.40
C LEU A 373 9.87 -2.95 -18.63
N GLU A 374 10.40 -1.82 -19.10
CA GLU A 374 10.15 -0.51 -18.50
C GLU A 374 8.67 -0.14 -18.58
N ALA A 375 8.08 -0.24 -19.78
CA ALA A 375 6.67 0.01 -20.02
C ALA A 375 5.78 -0.87 -19.13
N PHE A 376 6.11 -2.15 -19.01
CA PHE A 376 5.37 -3.10 -18.18
C PHE A 376 5.45 -2.73 -16.70
N ASN A 377 6.61 -2.28 -16.21
CA ASN A 377 6.73 -1.80 -14.85
C ASN A 377 5.93 -0.51 -14.62
N MET A 378 5.85 0.40 -15.59
CA MET A 378 5.02 1.60 -15.49
C MET A 378 3.53 1.27 -15.35
N LEU A 379 3.03 0.24 -16.05
CA LEU A 379 1.66 -0.26 -15.85
C LEU A 379 1.43 -0.71 -14.39
N LYS A 380 2.42 -1.39 -13.79
CA LYS A 380 2.36 -1.82 -12.39
C LYS A 380 2.42 -0.64 -11.42
N VAL A 381 3.21 0.40 -11.71
CA VAL A 381 3.29 1.63 -10.90
C VAL A 381 1.92 2.33 -10.89
N VAL A 382 1.27 2.45 -12.06
CA VAL A 382 -0.04 3.09 -12.20
C VAL A 382 -1.15 2.32 -11.47
N LEU A 383 -1.08 0.99 -11.42
CA LEU A 383 -2.02 0.16 -10.63
C LEU A 383 -1.75 0.15 -9.13
N GLY A 384 -0.53 0.51 -8.69
CA GLY A 384 -0.13 0.50 -7.29
C GLY A 384 -1.13 1.18 -6.34
N PRO A 385 -1.54 2.43 -6.60
CA PRO A 385 -2.53 3.14 -5.78
C PRO A 385 -3.92 2.48 -5.73
N CYS A 386 -4.33 1.76 -6.77
CA CYS A 386 -5.59 1.00 -6.75
C CYS A 386 -5.49 -0.22 -5.83
N ILE A 387 -4.34 -0.90 -5.85
CA ILE A 387 -4.07 -2.07 -4.99
C ILE A 387 -4.00 -1.65 -3.53
N GLU A 388 -3.27 -0.57 -3.23
CA GLU A 388 -3.27 0.04 -1.89
C GLU A 388 -4.69 0.46 -1.47
N GLY A 389 -5.43 1.12 -2.38
CA GLY A 389 -6.78 1.57 -2.11
C GLY A 389 -7.74 0.46 -1.71
N LEU A 390 -7.73 -0.69 -2.40
CA LEU A 390 -8.59 -1.81 -2.00
C LEU A 390 -8.22 -2.38 -0.62
N ILE A 391 -6.92 -2.46 -0.29
CA ILE A 391 -6.47 -2.92 1.03
C ILE A 391 -6.98 -1.98 2.12
N LEU A 392 -6.89 -0.66 1.90
CA LEU A 392 -7.38 0.35 2.84
C LEU A 392 -8.90 0.33 2.98
N LEU A 393 -9.63 0.19 1.86
CA LEU A 393 -11.08 0.05 1.85
C LEU A 393 -11.52 -1.22 2.58
N ASP A 394 -10.81 -2.34 2.40
CA ASP A 394 -11.08 -3.59 3.12
C ASP A 394 -10.98 -3.40 4.63
N ARG A 395 -9.98 -2.62 5.07
CA ARG A 395 -9.80 -2.30 6.50
C ARG A 395 -10.92 -1.40 7.01
N LEU A 396 -11.32 -0.41 6.21
CA LEU A 396 -12.44 0.46 6.55
C LEU A 396 -13.77 -0.32 6.59
N CYS A 397 -14.02 -1.22 5.63
CA CYS A 397 -15.18 -2.12 5.66
C CYS A 397 -15.21 -2.94 6.94
N TYR A 398 -14.11 -3.58 7.33
CA TYR A 398 -14.03 -4.32 8.60
C TYR A 398 -14.43 -3.47 9.80
N LEU A 399 -13.99 -2.21 9.87
CA LEU A 399 -14.38 -1.29 10.95
C LEU A 399 -15.87 -0.92 10.88
N LYS A 400 -16.40 -0.65 9.68
CA LYS A 400 -17.83 -0.34 9.49
C LYS A 400 -18.76 -1.52 9.81
N GLU A 401 -18.23 -2.74 9.82
CA GLU A 401 -18.96 -3.96 10.21
C GLU A 401 -19.10 -4.11 11.75
N GLN A 402 -18.40 -3.32 12.57
CA GLN A 402 -18.43 -3.46 14.03
C GLN A 402 -19.48 -2.55 14.70
N ASP A 403 -20.31 -3.12 15.57
CA ASP A 403 -21.37 -2.39 16.27
C ASP A 403 -20.87 -1.41 17.34
N ASN A 404 -19.66 -1.60 17.84
CA ASN A 404 -19.05 -0.81 18.92
C ASN A 404 -18.28 0.43 18.43
N ILE A 405 -18.22 0.66 17.10
CA ILE A 405 -17.50 1.80 16.52
C ILE A 405 -18.45 3.00 16.39
N ALA A 406 -18.00 4.15 16.88
CA ALA A 406 -18.72 5.43 16.77
C ALA A 406 -18.33 6.18 15.51
N TRP A 407 -17.07 6.06 15.09
CA TRP A 407 -16.54 6.71 13.90
C TRP A 407 -15.34 5.94 13.35
N SER A 408 -15.20 5.88 12.03
CA SER A 408 -14.05 5.35 11.31
C SER A 408 -13.89 5.99 9.93
N GLY A 409 -12.65 6.26 9.55
CA GLY A 409 -12.32 6.92 8.28
C GLY A 409 -10.89 6.64 7.82
N LEU A 410 -10.63 6.96 6.55
CA LEU A 410 -9.30 6.97 5.96
C LEU A 410 -8.84 8.42 5.89
N VAL A 411 -7.75 8.75 6.57
CA VAL A 411 -7.20 10.11 6.63
C VAL A 411 -5.96 10.19 5.76
N LYS A 412 -5.91 11.12 4.80
CA LYS A 412 -4.66 11.45 4.08
C LYS A 412 -3.77 12.23 5.03
N LEU A 413 -2.89 11.52 5.71
CA LEU A 413 -2.05 12.03 6.79
C LEU A 413 -0.76 12.68 6.26
N PHE A 414 -0.19 12.15 5.18
CA PHE A 414 1.09 12.63 4.65
C PHE A 414 1.02 13.14 3.22
N ASP A 415 2.03 13.91 2.85
CA ASP A 415 2.34 14.21 1.46
C ASP A 415 2.87 12.93 0.76
N PRO A 416 2.29 12.47 -0.37
CA PRO A 416 2.68 11.22 -1.02
C PRO A 416 4.08 11.26 -1.67
N ILE A 417 4.62 12.45 -1.97
CA ILE A 417 5.99 12.58 -2.47
C ILE A 417 6.98 12.37 -1.30
N LYS A 418 6.74 13.01 -0.15
CA LYS A 418 7.58 12.82 1.04
C LYS A 418 7.42 11.42 1.63
N SER A 419 6.19 10.95 1.77
CA SER A 419 5.79 9.71 2.41
C SER A 419 4.69 9.01 1.62
N PRO A 420 5.03 8.16 0.64
CA PRO A 420 4.07 7.56 -0.29
C PRO A 420 2.95 6.76 0.37
N ARG A 421 3.21 6.20 1.56
CA ARG A 421 2.24 5.46 2.35
C ARG A 421 1.57 6.47 3.25
N CYS A 422 0.66 7.24 2.66
CA CYS A 422 0.19 8.50 3.23
C CYS A 422 -1.18 8.41 3.90
N TYR A 423 -1.83 7.25 3.90
CA TYR A 423 -3.17 7.09 4.47
C TYR A 423 -3.11 6.42 5.84
N ALA A 424 -3.81 7.01 6.81
CA ALA A 424 -4.07 6.42 8.11
C ALA A 424 -5.49 5.84 8.15
N VAL A 425 -5.62 4.62 8.65
CA VAL A 425 -6.89 4.05 9.09
C VAL A 425 -7.13 4.53 10.52
N VAL A 426 -8.18 5.31 10.73
CA VAL A 426 -8.52 5.88 12.03
C VAL A 426 -9.91 5.39 12.45
N ALA A 427 -10.06 4.95 13.70
CA ALA A 427 -11.36 4.57 14.24
C ALA A 427 -11.45 4.84 15.74
N LEU A 428 -12.68 5.12 16.18
CA LEU A 428 -13.03 5.51 17.53
C LEU A 428 -14.25 4.71 18.00
N LYS A 429 -14.21 4.16 19.21
CA LYS A 429 -15.31 3.40 19.79
C LYS A 429 -16.41 4.29 20.35
N LYS A 430 -17.61 3.72 20.52
CA LYS A 430 -18.68 4.32 21.32
C LYS A 430 -18.22 4.43 22.77
N LEU A 431 -18.34 5.62 23.33
CA LEU A 431 -18.16 5.84 24.77
C LEU A 431 -19.38 5.23 25.48
N LYS A 432 -19.13 4.51 26.58
CA LYS A 432 -20.18 3.93 27.42
C LYS A 432 -20.75 4.95 28.38
#